data_AF-A0A5D0HKM2-F1
#
_entry.id   AF-A0A5D0HKM2-F1
#
_cell.length_a   1.000
_cell.length_b   1.000
_cell.length_c   1.000
_cell.angle_alpha   90.00
_cell.angle_beta   90.00
_cell.angle_gamma   90.00
#
_symmetry.space_group_name_H-M   'P 1'
#
loop_
_entity.id
_entity.type
_entity.pdbx_description
1 polymer ?
#
loop_
_entity_poly.entity_id
_entity_poly.type
_entity_poly.pdbx_seq_one_letter_code
_entity_poly.pdbx_strand_id
1 'polypeptide(L)'
;SGIAMGLISDGERYAVLSDILGDEDHLGDMDFKVTGTEDGITACQMDIKIKGLSYEILVNALNQAKEGRMHILGKLTDTIATPNADVKGHAPKMVTRRIPNEFIGALIGPGGKNIQELQKETETT
;
A
#
# COMPACT_ATOMS: atom_id res chain seq x y z
N SER A 1 0.46 6.18 -4.38
CA SER A 1 -0.92 6.59 -4.02
C SER A 1 -1.90 5.53 -4.50
N GLY A 2 -3.18 5.69 -4.23
CA GLY A 2 -4.24 4.83 -4.76
C GLY A 2 -5.52 5.63 -5.03
N ILE A 3 -6.41 5.06 -5.82
CA ILE A 3 -7.69 5.65 -6.19
C ILE A 3 -8.77 4.57 -6.28
N ALA A 4 -9.99 4.92 -5.85
CA ALA A 4 -11.18 4.11 -6.06
C ALA A 4 -11.88 4.55 -7.35
N MET A 5 -12.22 3.59 -8.19
CA MET A 5 -12.79 3.83 -9.51
C MET A 5 -14.07 3.03 -9.65
N GLY A 6 -15.02 3.59 -10.38
CA GLY A 6 -16.30 2.92 -10.67
C GLY A 6 -16.58 2.92 -12.16
N LEU A 7 -17.50 2.06 -12.55
CA LEU A 7 -18.03 2.02 -13.89
C LEU A 7 -19.53 1.85 -13.84
N ILE A 8 -20.24 2.68 -14.61
CA ILE A 8 -21.67 2.56 -14.86
C ILE A 8 -21.87 2.35 -16.35
N SER A 9 -22.73 1.41 -16.72
CA SER A 9 -23.04 1.05 -18.09
C SER A 9 -24.54 0.84 -18.28
N ASP A 10 -25.10 1.32 -19.39
CA ASP A 10 -26.46 1.01 -19.81
C ASP A 10 -26.52 -0.09 -20.89
N GLY A 11 -25.37 -0.70 -21.21
CA GLY A 11 -25.21 -1.73 -22.23
C GLY A 11 -24.73 -1.18 -23.60
N GLU A 12 -25.03 0.08 -23.92
CA GLU A 12 -24.53 0.75 -25.13
C GLU A 12 -23.47 1.82 -24.80
N ARG A 13 -23.64 2.50 -23.67
CA ARG A 13 -22.77 3.57 -23.18
C ARG A 13 -22.22 3.20 -21.82
N TYR A 14 -21.02 3.68 -21.54
CA TYR A 14 -20.40 3.53 -20.24
C TYR A 14 -19.77 4.84 -19.78
N ALA A 15 -19.65 4.99 -18.47
CA ALA A 15 -18.91 6.08 -17.83
C ALA A 15 -17.97 5.48 -16.78
N VAL A 16 -16.72 5.92 -16.80
CA VAL A 16 -15.73 5.59 -15.77
C VAL A 16 -15.69 6.75 -14.77
N LEU A 17 -16.00 6.44 -13.52
CA LEU A 17 -15.98 7.36 -12.40
C LEU A 17 -14.64 7.30 -11.68
N SER A 18 -14.13 8.45 -11.25
CA SER A 18 -12.87 8.57 -10.50
C SER A 18 -13.14 9.07 -9.10
N ASP A 19 -12.46 8.48 -8.12
CA ASP A 19 -12.61 8.76 -6.70
C ASP A 19 -14.06 8.61 -6.23
N ILE A 20 -14.61 7.41 -6.47
CA ILE A 20 -16.03 7.13 -6.24
C ILE A 20 -16.45 7.30 -4.79
N LEU A 21 -17.65 7.82 -4.61
CA LEU A 21 -18.36 7.88 -3.34
C LEU A 21 -19.02 6.53 -3.02
N GLY A 22 -19.42 6.33 -1.77
CA GLY A 22 -20.10 5.10 -1.34
C GLY A 22 -21.40 4.83 -2.11
N ASP A 23 -22.17 5.87 -2.43
CA ASP A 23 -23.41 5.74 -3.20
C ASP A 23 -23.12 5.32 -4.66
N GLU A 24 -22.00 5.77 -5.23
CA GLU A 24 -21.58 5.42 -6.59
C GLU A 24 -21.03 3.99 -6.66
N ASP A 25 -20.36 3.50 -5.61
CA ASP A 25 -19.93 2.09 -5.48
C ASP A 25 -21.15 1.15 -5.40
N HIS A 26 -22.20 1.55 -4.66
CA HIS A 26 -23.42 0.74 -4.52
C HIS A 26 -24.20 0.61 -5.83
N LEU A 27 -24.26 1.69 -6.61
CA LEU A 27 -25.01 1.76 -7.86
C LEU A 27 -24.20 1.35 -9.11
N GLY A 28 -22.87 1.26 -8.99
CA GLY A 28 -21.98 0.92 -10.10
C GLY A 28 -21.99 -0.55 -10.49
N ASP A 29 -21.76 -0.82 -11.77
CA ASP A 29 -21.68 -2.15 -12.38
C ASP A 29 -20.33 -2.85 -12.17
N MET A 30 -19.30 -2.06 -11.93
CA MET A 30 -17.97 -2.53 -11.54
C MET A 30 -17.33 -1.46 -10.66
N ASP A 31 -16.68 -1.92 -9.61
CA ASP A 31 -15.82 -1.10 -8.77
C ASP A 31 -14.42 -1.70 -8.73
N PHE A 32 -13.41 -0.85 -8.82
CA PHE A 32 -12.04 -1.29 -8.75
C PHE A 32 -11.16 -0.28 -8.04
N LYS A 33 -10.23 -0.81 -7.26
CA LYS A 33 -9.31 -0.04 -6.43
C LYS A 33 -7.91 -0.30 -6.94
N VAL A 34 -7.19 0.75 -7.32
CA VAL A 34 -5.84 0.64 -7.88
C VAL A 34 -4.87 1.45 -7.03
N THR A 35 -3.77 0.82 -6.64
CA THR A 35 -2.68 1.46 -5.89
C THR A 35 -1.36 1.29 -6.64
N GLY A 36 -0.43 2.21 -6.44
CA GLY A 36 0.86 2.16 -7.11
C GLY A 36 1.77 3.35 -6.88
N THR A 37 2.94 3.26 -7.48
CA THR A 37 3.95 4.32 -7.58
C THR A 37 3.90 4.98 -8.96
N GLU A 38 4.85 5.87 -9.22
CA GLU A 38 5.09 6.45 -10.55
C GLU A 38 5.47 5.36 -11.56
N ASP A 39 6.24 4.36 -11.11
CA ASP A 39 6.78 3.29 -11.95
C ASP A 39 5.76 2.20 -12.30
N GLY A 40 4.69 2.05 -11.51
CA GLY A 40 3.78 0.93 -11.73
C GLY A 40 2.68 0.75 -10.70
N ILE A 41 1.87 -0.29 -10.92
CA ILE A 41 0.81 -0.73 -10.01
C ILE A 41 1.42 -1.66 -8.96
N THR A 42 1.14 -1.39 -7.68
CA THR A 42 1.56 -2.25 -6.55
C THR A 42 0.46 -3.21 -6.14
N ALA A 43 -0.80 -2.78 -6.22
CA ALA A 43 -1.95 -3.65 -5.99
C ALA A 43 -3.16 -3.19 -6.81
N CYS A 44 -3.97 -4.15 -7.24
CA CYS A 44 -5.23 -3.94 -7.93
C CYS A 44 -6.28 -4.88 -7.34
N GLN A 45 -7.44 -4.34 -7.01
CA GLN A 45 -8.63 -5.09 -6.60
C GLN A 45 -9.76 -4.72 -7.56
N MET A 46 -10.46 -5.72 -8.08
CA MET A 46 -11.59 -5.53 -9.00
C MET A 46 -12.77 -6.37 -8.54
N ASP A 47 -13.93 -5.74 -8.39
CA ASP A 47 -15.21 -6.41 -8.18
C ASP A 47 -16.14 -6.09 -9.36
N ILE A 48 -16.55 -7.13 -10.08
CA ILE A 48 -17.31 -7.01 -11.32
C ILE A 48 -18.70 -7.60 -11.07
N LYS A 49 -19.73 -6.75 -11.12
CA LYS A 49 -21.11 -7.14 -10.82
C LYS A 49 -21.88 -7.55 -12.08
N ILE A 50 -21.38 -7.20 -13.26
CA ILE A 50 -22.00 -7.53 -14.56
C ILE A 50 -21.17 -8.49 -15.42
N LYS A 51 -21.82 -9.23 -16.33
CA LYS A 51 -21.13 -10.05 -17.33
C LYS A 51 -20.89 -9.20 -18.59
N GLY A 52 -19.65 -9.18 -19.09
CA GLY A 52 -19.36 -8.65 -20.43
C GLY A 52 -18.63 -7.31 -20.51
N LEU A 53 -17.78 -6.98 -19.53
CA LEU A 53 -16.89 -5.82 -19.68
C LEU A 53 -15.88 -6.07 -20.80
N SER A 54 -15.81 -5.18 -21.80
CA SER A 54 -14.82 -5.31 -22.86
C SER A 54 -13.41 -5.01 -22.32
N TYR A 55 -12.40 -5.64 -22.93
CA TYR A 55 -11.01 -5.37 -22.58
C TYR A 55 -10.64 -3.89 -22.79
N GLU A 56 -11.19 -3.26 -23.84
CA GLU A 56 -10.95 -1.85 -24.15
C GLU A 56 -11.45 -0.92 -23.05
N ILE A 57 -12.66 -1.19 -22.51
CA ILE A 57 -13.22 -0.43 -21.38
C ILE A 57 -12.30 -0.53 -20.16
N LEU A 58 -11.81 -1.73 -19.87
CA LEU A 58 -10.89 -1.95 -18.75
C LEU A 58 -9.58 -1.17 -18.93
N VAL A 59 -9.00 -1.18 -20.13
CA VAL A 59 -7.78 -0.43 -20.45
C VAL A 59 -8.00 1.07 -20.25
N ASN A 60 -9.12 1.61 -20.74
CA ASN A 60 -9.47 3.02 -20.54
C ASN A 60 -9.65 3.35 -19.06
N ALA A 61 -10.34 2.49 -18.31
CA ALA A 61 -10.55 2.68 -16.89
C ALA A 61 -9.23 2.68 -16.09
N LEU A 62 -8.30 1.78 -16.42
CA LEU A 62 -6.97 1.74 -15.81
C LEU A 62 -6.10 2.95 -16.17
N ASN A 63 -6.22 3.47 -17.39
CA ASN A 63 -5.52 4.70 -17.80
C ASN A 63 -6.05 5.92 -17.02
N GLN A 64 -7.37 6.05 -16.87
CA GLN A 64 -7.97 7.10 -16.04
C GLN A 64 -7.57 6.94 -14.57
N ALA A 65 -7.51 5.70 -14.06
CA ALA A 65 -7.03 5.42 -12.71
C ALA A 65 -5.56 5.83 -12.53
N LYS A 66 -4.71 5.63 -13.55
CA LYS A 66 -3.32 6.08 -13.54
C LYS A 66 -3.23 7.61 -13.43
N GLU A 67 -4.02 8.34 -14.21
CA GLU A 67 -4.05 9.81 -14.16
C GLU A 67 -4.48 10.31 -12.78
N GLY A 68 -5.58 9.77 -12.23
CA GLY A 68 -6.04 10.11 -10.89
C GLY A 68 -5.02 9.76 -9.80
N ARG A 69 -4.38 8.59 -9.92
CA ARG A 69 -3.32 8.18 -8.99
C ARG A 69 -2.12 9.13 -9.02
N MET A 70 -1.68 9.56 -10.21
CA MET A 70 -0.59 10.52 -10.36
C MET A 70 -0.97 11.89 -9.80
N HIS A 71 -2.21 12.33 -9.96
CA HIS A 71 -2.71 13.54 -9.34
C HIS A 71 -2.61 13.49 -7.81
N ILE A 72 -3.12 12.41 -7.20
CA ILE A 72 -3.05 12.21 -5.73
C ILE A 72 -1.59 12.12 -5.27
N LEU A 73 -0.74 11.41 -6.03
CA LEU A 73 0.67 11.28 -5.69
C LEU A 73 1.38 12.64 -5.68
N GLY A 74 1.12 13.47 -6.68
CA GLY A 74 1.64 14.84 -6.73
C GLY A 74 1.30 15.64 -5.48
N LYS A 75 0.04 15.55 -5.01
CA LYS A 75 -0.36 16.24 -3.76
C LYS A 75 0.35 15.71 -2.52
N LEU A 76 0.64 14.40 -2.47
CA LEU A 76 1.41 13.81 -1.37
C LEU A 76 2.88 14.28 -1.42
N THR A 77 3.50 14.25 -2.60
CA THR A 77 4.92 14.62 -2.76
C THR A 77 5.17 16.12 -2.65
N ASP A 78 4.19 16.96 -2.99
CA ASP A 78 4.19 18.40 -2.70
C ASP A 78 4.33 18.68 -1.18
N THR A 79 3.88 17.76 -0.33
CA THR A 79 3.96 17.89 1.13
C THR A 79 5.17 17.15 1.71
N ILE A 80 5.37 15.87 1.35
CA ILE A 80 6.46 15.02 1.81
C ILE A 80 6.98 14.22 0.62
N ALA A 81 8.03 14.71 -0.03
CA ALA A 81 8.63 14.04 -1.19
C ALA A 81 9.43 12.80 -0.82
N THR A 82 10.10 12.80 0.34
CA THR A 82 10.99 11.72 0.78
C THR A 82 10.76 11.38 2.25
N PRO A 83 11.00 10.13 2.67
CA PRO A 83 11.03 9.78 4.09
C PRO A 83 12.02 10.67 4.87
N ASN A 84 11.70 10.94 6.14
CA ASN A 84 12.65 11.63 7.03
C ASN A 84 13.90 10.77 7.20
N ALA A 85 15.07 11.42 7.28
CA ALA A 85 16.35 10.75 7.50
C ALA A 85 16.37 9.96 8.82
N ASP A 86 15.70 10.50 9.84
CA ASP A 86 15.60 9.91 11.17
C ASP A 86 14.16 9.81 11.65
N VAL A 87 13.91 8.78 12.45
CA VAL A 87 12.67 8.65 13.23
C VAL A 87 12.63 9.70 14.35
N LYS A 88 11.42 10.02 14.85
CA LYS A 88 11.24 10.95 15.97
C LYS A 88 12.05 10.50 17.19
N GLY A 89 12.52 11.45 18.00
CA GLY A 89 13.38 11.16 19.17
C GLY A 89 12.73 10.24 20.22
N HIS A 90 11.41 10.26 20.33
CA HIS A 90 10.62 9.40 21.23
C HIS A 90 10.10 8.12 20.55
N ALA A 91 10.39 7.93 19.26
CA ALA A 91 10.05 6.68 18.59
C ALA A 91 11.07 5.60 18.98
N PRO A 92 10.64 4.35 19.24
CA PRO A 92 11.55 3.23 19.44
C PRO A 92 12.49 3.09 18.23
N LYS A 93 13.79 2.90 18.50
CA LYS A 93 14.81 2.73 17.46
C LYS A 93 15.26 1.29 17.42
N MET A 94 15.24 0.68 16.24
CA MET A 94 15.88 -0.61 16.02
C MET A 94 17.38 -0.40 15.78
N VAL A 95 18.20 -1.08 16.57
CA VAL A 95 19.66 -1.11 16.38
C VAL A 95 20.05 -2.50 15.89
N THR A 96 20.48 -2.58 14.63
CA THR A 96 20.98 -3.84 14.06
C THR A 96 22.50 -3.91 14.20
N ARG A 97 23.00 -5.03 14.72
CA ARG A 97 24.42 -5.38 14.76
C ARG A 97 24.57 -6.82 14.29
N ARG A 98 25.57 -7.08 13.45
CA ARG A 98 25.91 -8.43 13.00
C ARG A 98 27.04 -8.97 13.88
N ILE A 99 26.86 -10.16 14.42
CA ILE A 99 27.90 -10.89 15.16
C ILE A 99 28.40 -12.09 14.35
N PRO A 100 29.63 -12.57 14.58
CA PRO A 100 30.07 -13.85 14.03
C PRO A 100 29.21 -15.00 14.54
N ASN A 101 28.93 -15.98 13.67
CA ASN A 101 27.99 -17.06 13.96
C ASN A 101 28.39 -17.91 15.19
N GLU A 102 29.70 -18.04 15.45
CA GLU A 102 30.23 -18.77 16.61
C GLU A 102 29.77 -18.17 17.96
N PHE A 103 29.47 -16.87 18.00
CA PHE A 103 29.02 -16.18 19.21
C PHE A 103 27.50 -16.22 19.42
N ILE A 104 26.71 -16.79 18.49
CA ILE A 104 25.25 -16.89 18.63
C ILE A 104 24.88 -17.67 19.90
N GLY A 105 25.56 -18.81 20.13
CA GLY A 105 25.32 -19.63 21.32
C GLY A 105 25.66 -18.90 22.63
N ALA A 106 26.74 -18.12 22.64
CA ALA A 106 27.15 -17.33 23.80
C ALA A 106 26.20 -16.16 24.08
N LEU A 107 25.70 -15.50 23.02
CA LEU A 107 24.74 -14.39 23.13
C LEU A 107 23.37 -14.87 23.64
N ILE A 108 22.87 -16.00 23.13
CA ILE A 108 21.60 -16.58 23.58
C ILE A 108 21.73 -17.14 25.00
N GLY A 109 22.83 -17.84 25.28
CA GLY A 109 23.06 -18.55 26.54
C GLY A 109 22.21 -19.81 26.70
N PRO A 110 22.46 -20.61 27.76
CA PRO A 110 21.72 -21.85 28.00
C PRO A 110 20.23 -21.56 28.23
N GLY A 111 19.37 -22.17 27.41
CA GLY A 111 17.92 -21.98 27.48
C GLY A 111 17.43 -20.56 27.18
N GLY A 112 18.27 -19.70 26.59
CA GLY A 112 17.93 -18.29 26.34
C GLY A 112 18.13 -17.37 27.55
N LYS A 113 18.80 -17.83 28.62
CA LYS A 113 18.99 -17.05 29.84
C LYS A 113 19.66 -15.69 29.57
N ASN A 114 20.76 -15.69 28.81
CA ASN A 114 21.56 -14.48 28.61
C ASN A 114 20.78 -13.44 27.80
N ILE A 115 20.12 -13.85 26.71
CA ILE A 115 19.34 -12.92 25.88
C ILE A 115 18.12 -12.36 26.63
N GLN A 116 17.44 -13.18 27.45
CA GLN A 116 16.31 -12.72 28.27
C GLN A 116 16.76 -11.74 29.37
N GLU A 117 17.90 -12.00 30.00
CA GLU A 117 18.50 -11.10 30.99
C GLU A 117 18.88 -9.76 30.35
N LEU A 118 19.52 -9.80 29.18
CA LEU A 118 19.85 -8.61 28.39
C LEU A 118 18.60 -7.78 28.06
N GLN A 119 17.57 -8.41 27.50
CA GLN A 119 16.29 -7.75 27.17
C GLN A 119 15.64 -7.09 28.39
N LYS A 120 15.71 -7.76 29.56
CA LYS A 120 15.15 -7.25 30.83
C LYS A 120 15.94 -6.05 31.37
N GLU A 121 17.27 -6.09 31.31
CA GLU A 121 18.12 -5.02 31.82
C GLU A 121 18.11 -3.78 30.94
N THR A 122 18.10 -3.96 29.62
CA THR A 122 18.09 -2.85 28.65
C THR A 122 16.68 -2.41 28.27
N GLU A 123 15.65 -3.12 28.74
CA GLU A 123 14.24 -2.91 28.38
C GLU A 123 14.01 -2.87 26.86
N THR A 124 14.77 -3.70 26.12
CA THR A 124 14.70 -3.84 24.67
C THR A 124 14.19 -5.22 24.27
N THR A 125 13.52 -5.33 23.12
CA THR A 125 13.01 -6.61 22.58
C THR A 125 13.84 -7.07 21.38
#